data_AF-M8C421-F1
#
_entry.id   AF-M8C421-F1
#
_cell.length_a   1.000
_cell.length_b   1.000
_cell.length_c   1.000
_cell.angle_alpha   90.00
_cell.angle_beta   90.00
_cell.angle_gamma   90.00
#
_symmetry.space_group_name_H-M   'P 1'
#
loop_
_entity.id
_entity.type
_entity.pdbx_description
1 polymer ?
#
loop_
_entity_poly.entity_id
_entity_poly.type
_entity_poly.pdbx_seq_one_letter_code
_entity_poly.pdbx_strand_id
1 'polypeptide(L)'
;MFLAATQCQYIVKYGDGSSTTGTYSTDTLALGSNAVSNFQFGCSKSESGLLLNDQTAGLIGLGGATLGFTVKTPMLRSKQLPTFYFVQLEAIRVGGKQLNIPTSVFSAGSIMDSGTIITRLPRTAYSALSSAFKAGMKHYPPAQPRARGILDTCFDFSGQSTVNIPSVTLVFSGGAVIDLAFNGIILDNCLAFAANRDDSSLGTIGNVQQQTFEVLYDVGGGVVGFKAGTYV
;
A
#
# COMPACT_ATOMS: atom_id res chain seq x y z
N MET A 1 -1.58 25.19 44.49
CA MET A 1 -1.42 23.84 43.90
C MET A 1 -2.02 23.90 42.50
N PHE A 2 -1.19 24.09 41.48
CA PHE A 2 -1.66 24.15 40.08
C PHE A 2 -1.91 22.73 39.59
N LEU A 3 -3.13 22.44 39.13
CA LEU A 3 -3.44 21.21 38.42
C LEU A 3 -2.76 21.27 37.05
N ALA A 4 -1.78 20.41 36.82
CA ALA A 4 -1.19 20.22 35.51
C ALA A 4 -2.29 19.72 34.55
N ALA A 5 -2.55 20.46 33.48
CA ALA A 5 -3.42 20.00 32.41
C ALA A 5 -2.80 18.73 31.80
N THR A 6 -3.46 17.59 31.95
CA THR A 6 -3.09 16.33 31.33
C THR A 6 -3.25 16.47 29.81
N GLN A 7 -2.15 16.80 29.12
CA GLN A 7 -2.13 16.79 27.65
C GLN A 7 -2.39 15.35 27.18
N CYS A 8 -3.38 15.16 26.30
CA CYS A 8 -3.66 13.84 25.71
C CYS A 8 -2.51 13.46 24.77
N GLN A 9 -1.68 12.52 25.21
CA GLN A 9 -0.54 12.03 24.44
C GLN A 9 -0.97 10.97 23.44
N TYR A 10 -0.22 10.86 22.35
CA TYR A 10 -0.35 9.78 21.38
C TYR A 10 1.00 9.12 21.11
N ILE A 11 0.93 7.86 20.67
CA ILE A 11 2.05 7.09 20.14
C ILE A 11 1.55 6.41 18.88
N VAL A 12 2.19 6.68 17.75
CA VAL A 12 1.92 6.02 16.46
C VAL A 12 3.16 5.24 16.06
N LYS A 13 2.95 3.98 15.65
CA LYS A 13 3.96 3.14 15.02
C LYS A 13 3.56 2.89 13.57
N TYR A 14 4.50 3.03 12.66
CA TYR A 14 4.30 2.88 11.22
C TYR A 14 4.84 1.54 10.72
N GLY A 15 4.42 1.16 9.50
CA GLY A 15 4.60 -0.19 8.96
C GLY A 15 6.05 -0.54 8.65
N ASP A 16 6.88 0.48 8.42
CA ASP A 16 8.32 0.41 8.24
C ASP A 16 9.11 0.24 9.54
N GLY A 17 8.41 0.16 10.69
CA GLY A 17 9.00 0.01 12.02
C GLY A 17 9.35 1.32 12.71
N SER A 18 9.09 2.46 12.06
CA SER A 18 9.30 3.78 12.65
C SER A 18 8.16 4.19 13.59
N SER A 19 8.37 5.21 14.42
CA SER A 19 7.37 5.63 15.40
C SER A 19 7.45 7.12 15.75
N THR A 20 6.31 7.73 16.05
CA THR A 20 6.21 9.10 16.57
C THR A 20 5.42 9.10 17.88
N THR A 21 5.81 9.98 18.79
CA THR A 21 5.07 10.28 20.02
C THR A 21 4.82 11.77 20.11
N GLY A 22 3.67 12.17 20.65
CA GLY A 22 3.27 13.57 20.66
C GLY A 22 2.03 13.84 21.48
N THR A 23 1.40 14.99 21.23
CA THR A 23 0.16 15.40 21.88
C THR A 23 -0.91 15.74 20.87
N TYR A 24 -2.16 15.39 21.14
CA TYR A 24 -3.27 15.81 20.29
C TYR A 24 -3.52 17.31 20.40
N SER A 25 -3.88 17.92 19.27
CA SER A 25 -4.32 19.30 19.13
C SER A 25 -5.49 19.37 18.16
N THR A 26 -6.14 20.54 18.06
CA THR A 26 -7.27 20.80 17.15
C THR A 26 -7.07 22.13 16.45
N ASP A 27 -7.36 22.18 15.15
CA ASP A 27 -7.34 23.42 14.34
C ASP A 27 -8.28 23.27 13.14
N THR A 28 -8.21 24.17 12.16
CA THR A 28 -8.98 24.11 10.92
C THR A 28 -8.14 23.52 9.79
N LEU A 29 -8.65 22.46 9.15
CA LEU A 29 -8.05 21.90 7.93
C LEU A 29 -8.77 22.45 6.70
N ALA A 30 -8.06 23.23 5.87
CA ALA A 30 -8.56 23.69 4.57
C ALA A 30 -8.07 22.77 3.44
N LEU A 31 -9.00 22.25 2.63
CA LEU A 31 -8.74 21.41 1.46
C LEU A 31 -9.45 22.02 0.24
N GLY A 32 -8.72 22.81 -0.54
CA GLY A 32 -9.28 23.58 -1.64
C GLY A 32 -10.28 24.62 -1.15
N SER A 33 -11.53 24.56 -1.64
CA SER A 33 -12.61 25.44 -1.19
C SER A 33 -13.33 24.96 0.07
N ASN A 34 -12.99 23.78 0.60
CA ASN A 34 -13.64 23.21 1.78
C ASN A 34 -12.78 23.45 3.03
N ALA A 35 -13.44 23.68 4.17
CA ALA A 35 -12.78 23.81 5.46
C ALA A 35 -13.46 22.91 6.50
N VAL A 36 -12.64 22.20 7.27
CA VAL A 36 -13.07 21.34 8.39
C VAL A 36 -12.60 22.00 9.69
N SER A 37 -13.52 22.62 10.42
CA SER A 37 -13.27 23.18 11.75
C SER A 37 -13.12 22.09 12.81
N ASN A 38 -12.33 22.34 13.86
CA ASN A 38 -12.05 21.39 14.94
C ASN A 38 -11.45 20.07 14.43
N PHE A 39 -10.69 20.12 13.35
CA PHE A 39 -9.91 18.99 12.86
C PHE A 39 -8.87 18.61 13.91
N GLN A 40 -8.95 17.39 14.44
CA GLN A 40 -8.03 16.88 15.44
C GLN A 40 -6.81 16.24 14.76
N PHE A 41 -5.62 16.62 15.21
CA PHE A 41 -4.35 16.10 14.69
C PHE A 41 -3.32 15.92 15.80
N GLY A 42 -2.23 15.22 15.51
CA GLY A 42 -1.12 15.01 16.43
C GLY A 42 0.02 16.00 16.20
N CYS A 43 0.47 16.68 17.25
CA CYS A 43 1.73 17.42 17.27
C CYS A 43 2.85 16.50 17.77
N SER A 44 3.73 16.06 16.85
CA SER A 44 4.87 15.20 17.17
C SER A 44 5.89 15.92 18.05
N LYS A 45 6.43 15.21 19.04
CA LYS A 45 7.50 15.68 19.95
C LYS A 45 8.77 14.84 19.85
N SER A 46 8.64 13.57 19.44
CA SER A 46 9.77 12.67 19.27
C SER A 46 9.46 11.60 18.22
N GLU A 47 10.35 11.50 17.24
CA GLU A 47 10.35 10.53 16.17
C GLU A 47 11.50 9.52 16.32
N SER A 48 11.29 8.30 15.84
CA SER A 48 12.31 7.26 15.72
C SER A 48 12.12 6.50 14.41
N GLY A 49 13.22 6.22 13.70
CA GLY A 49 13.19 5.58 12.37
C GLY A 49 13.21 6.57 11.20
N LEU A 50 13.01 6.07 9.98
CA LEU A 50 13.11 6.81 8.71
C LEU A 50 11.79 7.54 8.37
N LEU A 51 11.30 8.37 9.30
CA LEU A 51 9.94 8.90 9.18
C LEU A 51 9.78 9.99 8.14
N LEU A 52 10.70 10.95 8.12
CA LEU A 52 10.62 12.15 7.29
C LEU A 52 12.05 12.55 6.94
N ASN A 53 12.29 12.89 5.68
CA ASN A 53 13.34 13.85 5.35
C ASN A 53 12.82 15.25 5.74
N ASP A 54 13.71 16.23 5.86
CA ASP A 54 13.44 17.63 6.23
C ASP A 54 12.49 18.40 5.28
N GLN A 55 11.86 17.72 4.32
CA GLN A 55 11.00 18.29 3.30
C GLN A 55 9.49 18.20 3.60
N THR A 56 9.10 17.57 4.72
CA THR A 56 7.68 17.40 5.08
C THR A 56 7.41 17.78 6.53
N ALA A 57 6.27 18.45 6.77
CA ALA A 57 5.89 18.97 8.09
C ALA A 57 4.99 17.99 8.91
N GLY A 58 4.56 16.87 8.32
CA GLY A 58 3.70 15.89 8.98
C GLY A 58 3.07 14.87 8.03
N LEU A 59 2.22 14.01 8.58
CA LEU A 59 1.51 12.93 7.86
C LEU A 59 -0.01 13.09 8.06
N ILE A 60 -0.78 12.95 6.99
CA ILE A 60 -2.26 12.91 7.05
C ILE A 60 -2.72 11.49 6.75
N GLY A 61 -3.34 10.84 7.73
CA GLY A 61 -4.01 9.55 7.54
C GLY A 61 -5.41 9.77 6.96
N LEU A 62 -5.73 9.13 5.83
CA LEU A 62 -7.03 9.25 5.17
C LEU A 62 -7.94 8.04 5.49
N GLY A 63 -9.01 8.27 6.26
CA GLY A 63 -10.17 7.37 6.39
C GLY A 63 -11.32 8.09 7.11
N GLY A 64 -12.62 7.88 6.88
CA GLY A 64 -13.37 7.28 5.79
C GLY A 64 -14.69 8.03 5.54
N ALA A 65 -15.18 8.03 4.29
CA ALA A 65 -16.56 8.39 3.92
C ALA A 65 -17.00 7.60 2.66
N THR A 66 -18.22 7.05 2.66
CA THR A 66 -18.67 6.00 1.73
C THR A 66 -19.62 6.48 0.65
N LEU A 67 -19.13 7.08 -0.43
CA LEU A 67 -19.96 7.32 -1.63
C LEU A 67 -19.15 7.05 -2.90
N GLY A 68 -19.62 6.12 -3.74
CA GLY A 68 -19.14 5.97 -5.13
C GLY A 68 -18.12 4.86 -5.46
N PHE A 69 -17.79 3.95 -4.53
CA PHE A 69 -16.79 2.89 -4.78
C PHE A 69 -17.40 1.58 -5.30
N THR A 70 -16.90 1.09 -6.44
CA THR A 70 -17.46 -0.04 -7.19
C THR A 70 -17.06 -1.41 -6.63
N VAL A 71 -15.90 -1.52 -5.98
CA VAL A 71 -15.38 -2.79 -5.47
C VAL A 71 -14.92 -2.62 -4.02
N LYS A 72 -15.27 -3.55 -3.12
CA LYS A 72 -14.96 -3.45 -1.68
C LYS A 72 -14.46 -4.77 -1.12
N THR A 73 -13.54 -4.69 -0.17
CA THR A 73 -13.02 -5.83 0.61
C THR A 73 -13.20 -5.55 2.11
N PRO A 74 -13.41 -6.57 2.95
CA PRO A 74 -13.39 -6.40 4.40
C PRO A 74 -12.06 -5.82 4.90
N MET A 75 -12.16 -4.81 5.76
CA MET A 75 -11.04 -4.30 6.53
C MET A 75 -10.85 -5.18 7.76
N LEU A 76 -9.72 -5.88 7.83
CA LEU A 76 -9.38 -6.69 8.98
C LEU A 76 -8.82 -5.81 10.11
N ARG A 77 -9.05 -6.23 11.36
CA ARG A 77 -8.57 -5.54 12.55
C ARG A 77 -7.60 -6.45 13.31
N SER A 78 -6.45 -5.91 13.67
CA SER A 78 -5.48 -6.58 14.54
C SER A 78 -5.53 -5.97 15.94
N LYS A 79 -5.62 -6.81 16.98
CA LYS A 79 -5.52 -6.35 18.37
C LYS A 79 -4.09 -5.94 18.73
N GLN A 80 -3.11 -6.58 18.10
CA GLN A 80 -1.68 -6.34 18.31
C GLN A 80 -1.22 -5.08 17.57
N LEU A 81 -1.83 -4.79 16.42
CA LEU A 81 -1.47 -3.69 15.52
C LEU A 81 -2.71 -2.84 15.18
N PRO A 82 -3.34 -2.17 16.17
CA PRO A 82 -4.66 -1.56 16.02
C PRO A 82 -4.68 -0.31 15.13
N THR A 83 -3.51 0.26 14.82
CA THR A 83 -3.36 1.49 14.02
C THR A 83 -3.34 1.23 12.51
N PHE A 84 -3.22 -0.03 12.08
CA PHE A 84 -3.12 -0.37 10.66
C PHE A 84 -4.44 -0.81 10.06
N TYR A 85 -4.59 -0.52 8.77
CA TYR A 85 -5.69 -1.00 7.95
C TYR A 85 -5.26 -2.26 7.22
N PHE A 86 -5.81 -3.40 7.63
CA PHE A 86 -5.51 -4.67 7.01
C PHE A 86 -6.55 -5.03 5.96
N VAL A 87 -6.10 -5.64 4.88
CA VAL A 87 -6.90 -6.32 3.87
C VAL A 87 -6.34 -7.73 3.67
N GLN A 88 -7.19 -8.66 3.28
CA GLN A 88 -6.76 -10.02 3.00
C GLN A 88 -6.59 -10.20 1.49
N LEU A 89 -5.35 -10.30 1.02
CA LEU A 89 -5.08 -10.81 -0.32
C LEU A 89 -5.31 -12.32 -0.31
N GLU A 90 -5.95 -12.88 -1.34
CA GLU A 90 -6.23 -14.32 -1.43
C GLU A 90 -5.58 -14.96 -2.66
N ALA A 91 -5.44 -14.19 -3.73
CA ALA A 91 -4.79 -14.65 -4.94
C ALA A 91 -4.21 -13.48 -5.75
N ILE A 92 -3.31 -13.85 -6.67
CA ILE A 92 -2.76 -12.97 -7.68
C ILE A 92 -3.01 -13.63 -9.04
N ARG A 93 -3.38 -12.84 -10.05
CA ARG A 93 -3.48 -13.31 -11.45
C ARG A 93 -2.45 -12.61 -12.30
N VAL A 94 -1.88 -13.33 -13.26
CA VAL A 94 -0.97 -12.78 -14.27
C VAL A 94 -1.48 -13.18 -15.65
N GLY A 95 -1.70 -12.20 -16.54
CA GLY A 95 -2.30 -12.42 -17.85
C GLY A 95 -3.66 -13.10 -17.78
N GLY A 96 -4.48 -12.74 -16.78
CA GLY A 96 -5.79 -13.33 -16.52
C GLY A 96 -5.79 -14.70 -15.85
N LYS A 97 -4.64 -15.37 -15.71
CA LYS A 97 -4.53 -16.69 -15.06
C LYS A 97 -4.19 -16.55 -13.58
N GLN A 98 -5.00 -17.15 -12.72
CA GLN A 98 -4.72 -17.23 -11.28
C GLN A 98 -3.48 -18.10 -11.02
N LEU A 99 -2.56 -17.55 -10.21
CA LEU A 99 -1.35 -18.26 -9.80
C LEU A 99 -1.69 -19.35 -8.78
N ASN A 100 -1.00 -20.49 -8.85
CA ASN A 100 -1.15 -21.58 -7.90
C ASN A 100 -0.35 -21.29 -6.62
N ILE A 101 -0.91 -20.45 -5.74
CA ILE A 101 -0.34 -20.07 -4.45
C ILE A 101 -1.30 -20.55 -3.35
N PRO A 102 -0.85 -21.33 -2.36
CA PRO A 102 -1.70 -21.71 -1.24
C PRO A 102 -2.21 -20.48 -0.49
N THR A 103 -3.50 -20.44 -0.16
CA THR A 103 -4.11 -19.30 0.55
C THR A 103 -3.48 -19.04 1.92
N SER A 104 -2.93 -20.07 2.56
CA SER A 104 -2.18 -19.95 3.81
C SER A 104 -0.99 -19.01 3.73
N VAL A 105 -0.38 -18.84 2.55
CA VAL A 105 0.73 -17.89 2.31
C VAL A 105 0.29 -16.45 2.58
N PHE A 106 -0.99 -16.12 2.41
CA PHE A 106 -1.51 -14.78 2.65
C PHE A 106 -2.12 -14.60 4.05
N SER A 107 -2.18 -15.65 4.87
CA SER A 107 -2.97 -15.67 6.13
C SER A 107 -2.59 -14.62 7.17
N ALA A 108 -1.36 -14.08 7.11
CA ALA A 108 -0.93 -12.97 7.96
C ALA A 108 -1.71 -11.67 7.65
N GLY A 109 -2.31 -11.57 6.46
CA GLY A 109 -2.95 -10.36 5.95
C GLY A 109 -1.94 -9.40 5.31
N SER A 110 -2.47 -8.34 4.71
CA SER A 110 -1.70 -7.28 4.08
C SER A 110 -2.10 -5.92 4.64
N ILE A 111 -1.11 -5.07 4.92
CA ILE A 111 -1.33 -3.68 5.32
C ILE A 111 -1.55 -2.84 4.07
N MET A 112 -2.58 -2.01 4.06
CA MET A 112 -2.70 -0.93 3.09
C MET A 112 -1.82 0.24 3.53
N ASP A 113 -0.75 0.53 2.80
CA ASP A 113 0.28 1.49 3.25
C ASP A 113 0.81 2.35 2.10
N SER A 114 0.35 3.60 2.05
CA SER A 114 0.83 4.59 1.09
C SER A 114 2.25 5.13 1.41
N GLY A 115 2.79 4.84 2.60
CA GLY A 115 4.16 5.18 2.98
C GLY A 115 5.22 4.23 2.40
N THR A 116 4.82 3.02 2.02
CA THR A 116 5.69 2.06 1.32
C THR A 116 5.58 2.25 -0.19
N ILE A 117 6.71 2.44 -0.89
CA ILE A 117 6.72 2.71 -2.34
C ILE A 117 6.05 1.56 -3.13
N ILE A 118 6.50 0.33 -2.93
CA ILE A 118 6.05 -0.85 -3.70
C ILE A 118 5.45 -1.93 -2.82
N THR A 119 4.57 -2.74 -3.39
CA THR A 119 3.95 -3.86 -2.69
C THR A 119 4.98 -4.90 -2.25
N ARG A 120 4.89 -5.32 -0.99
CA ARG A 120 5.69 -6.39 -0.40
C ARG A 120 4.83 -7.62 -0.20
N LEU A 121 5.30 -8.75 -0.71
CA LEU A 121 4.57 -10.01 -0.66
C LEU A 121 5.34 -11.05 0.16
N PRO A 122 4.64 -11.99 0.83
CA PRO A 122 5.22 -13.27 1.24
C PRO A 122 6.13 -13.86 0.15
N ARG A 123 7.26 -14.44 0.55
CA ARG A 123 8.32 -14.88 -0.38
C ARG A 123 7.79 -15.83 -1.46
N THR A 124 6.94 -16.79 -1.08
CA THR A 124 6.34 -17.75 -2.01
C THR A 124 5.43 -17.06 -3.02
N ALA A 125 4.59 -16.12 -2.57
CA ALA A 125 3.71 -15.36 -3.44
C ALA A 125 4.50 -14.48 -4.42
N TYR A 126 5.54 -13.78 -3.94
CA TYR A 126 6.42 -13.00 -4.79
C TYR A 126 7.12 -13.85 -5.85
N SER A 127 7.66 -15.00 -5.45
CA SER A 127 8.39 -15.89 -6.35
C SER A 127 7.49 -16.41 -7.47
N ALA A 128 6.23 -16.76 -7.15
CA ALA A 128 5.25 -17.17 -8.14
C ALA A 128 4.88 -16.03 -9.10
N LEU A 129 4.66 -14.83 -8.58
CA LEU A 129 4.37 -13.62 -9.37
C LEU A 129 5.54 -13.28 -10.31
N SER A 130 6.75 -13.12 -9.78
CA SER A 130 7.95 -12.81 -10.56
C SER A 130 8.18 -13.84 -11.66
N SER A 131 8.03 -15.13 -11.35
CA SER A 131 8.22 -16.22 -12.31
C SER A 131 7.19 -16.19 -13.44
N ALA A 132 5.90 -16.03 -13.11
CA ALA A 132 4.84 -15.95 -14.11
C ALA A 132 4.98 -14.69 -14.97
N PHE A 133 5.34 -13.56 -14.36
CA PHE A 133 5.54 -12.30 -15.07
C PHE A 133 6.73 -12.38 -16.03
N LYS A 134 7.89 -12.89 -15.58
CA LYS A 134 9.06 -13.18 -16.44
C LYS A 134 8.70 -14.09 -17.61
N ALA A 135 7.86 -15.10 -17.39
CA ALA A 135 7.42 -15.99 -18.46
C ALA A 135 6.57 -15.28 -19.53
N GLY A 136 5.79 -14.26 -19.15
CA GLY A 136 5.02 -13.42 -20.08
C GLY A 136 5.84 -12.29 -20.73
N MET A 137 7.04 -12.02 -20.24
CA MET A 137 7.92 -10.93 -20.69
C MET A 137 9.14 -11.44 -21.49
N LYS A 138 9.15 -12.70 -21.94
CA LYS A 138 10.30 -13.36 -22.59
C LYS A 138 10.87 -12.63 -23.80
N HIS A 139 10.09 -11.80 -24.47
CA HIS A 139 10.52 -11.01 -25.63
C HIS A 139 11.33 -9.77 -25.25
N TYR A 140 11.33 -9.37 -23.98
CA TYR A 140 12.18 -8.31 -23.47
C TYR A 140 13.43 -8.90 -22.80
N PRO A 141 14.64 -8.44 -23.16
CA PRO A 141 15.86 -8.87 -22.48
C PRO A 141 15.79 -8.55 -20.97
N PRO A 142 16.32 -9.42 -20.10
CA PRO A 142 16.46 -9.09 -18.68
C PRO A 142 17.46 -7.95 -18.51
N ALA A 143 17.13 -7.00 -17.63
CA ALA A 143 18.04 -5.93 -17.23
C ALA A 143 18.58 -6.20 -15.82
N GLN A 144 19.80 -5.76 -15.55
CA GLN A 144 20.32 -5.76 -14.19
C GLN A 144 19.55 -4.73 -13.35
N PRO A 145 19.12 -5.08 -12.12
CA PRO A 145 18.60 -4.09 -11.19
C PRO A 145 19.59 -2.95 -11.03
N ARG A 146 19.10 -1.70 -11.03
CA ARG A 146 19.96 -0.56 -10.69
C ARG A 146 20.52 -0.79 -9.28
N ALA A 147 21.80 -0.48 -9.07
CA ALA A 147 22.66 -0.97 -7.99
C ALA A 147 22.26 -0.67 -6.51
N ARG A 148 21.01 -0.30 -6.23
CA ARG A 148 20.43 -0.07 -4.88
C ARG A 148 18.93 -0.43 -4.80
N GLY A 149 18.49 -1.42 -5.57
CA GLY A 149 17.06 -1.71 -5.73
C GLY A 149 16.54 -2.79 -4.80
N ILE A 150 15.41 -2.52 -4.15
CA ILE A 150 14.46 -3.51 -3.63
C ILE A 150 13.81 -4.34 -4.77
N LEU A 151 13.89 -3.85 -6.01
CA LEU A 151 13.37 -4.46 -7.23
C LEU A 151 14.39 -5.44 -7.81
N ASP A 152 13.99 -6.68 -8.12
CA ASP A 152 14.89 -7.72 -8.63
C ASP A 152 14.48 -8.32 -10.00
N THR A 153 13.36 -7.85 -10.55
CA THR A 153 12.77 -8.39 -11.77
C THR A 153 12.64 -7.25 -12.78
N CYS A 154 13.70 -7.04 -13.55
CA CYS A 154 13.85 -5.88 -14.45
C CYS A 154 14.03 -6.30 -15.90
N PHE A 155 13.58 -5.45 -16.81
CA PHE A 155 13.61 -5.69 -18.25
C PHE A 155 14.21 -4.49 -18.99
N ASP A 156 14.86 -4.77 -20.11
CA ASP A 156 15.34 -3.74 -21.01
C ASP A 156 14.25 -3.43 -22.06
N PHE A 157 13.73 -2.21 -22.01
CA PHE A 157 12.76 -1.71 -22.98
C PHE A 157 13.40 -0.81 -24.05
N SER A 158 14.74 -0.75 -24.10
CA SER A 158 15.45 0.04 -25.11
C SER A 158 15.06 -0.39 -26.52
N GLY A 159 14.78 0.59 -27.37
CA GLY A 159 14.34 0.36 -28.76
C GLY A 159 12.88 -0.08 -28.92
N GLN A 160 12.10 -0.17 -27.84
CA GLN A 160 10.66 -0.45 -27.92
C GLN A 160 9.86 0.84 -28.03
N SER A 161 9.05 0.98 -29.07
CA SER A 161 8.11 2.10 -29.22
C SER A 161 6.83 1.92 -28.40
N THR A 162 6.49 0.68 -28.07
CA THR A 162 5.33 0.32 -27.23
C THR A 162 5.70 -0.89 -26.39
N VAL A 163 5.45 -0.80 -25.08
CA VAL A 163 5.74 -1.87 -24.12
C VAL A 163 4.44 -2.57 -23.74
N ASN A 164 4.33 -3.85 -24.09
CA ASN A 164 3.19 -4.70 -23.76
C ASN A 164 3.59 -5.63 -22.62
N ILE A 165 2.90 -5.51 -21.49
CA ILE A 165 3.15 -6.32 -20.30
C ILE A 165 1.95 -7.22 -19.99
N PRO A 166 2.14 -8.38 -19.34
CA PRO A 166 1.04 -9.14 -18.78
C PRO A 166 0.25 -8.30 -17.77
N SER A 167 -1.08 -8.40 -17.78
CA SER A 167 -1.90 -7.83 -16.71
C SER A 167 -1.56 -8.48 -15.37
N VAL A 168 -1.63 -7.72 -14.29
CA VAL A 168 -1.52 -8.25 -12.93
C VAL A 168 -2.76 -7.83 -12.15
N THR A 169 -3.44 -8.83 -11.59
CA THR A 169 -4.68 -8.65 -10.83
C THR A 169 -4.46 -9.06 -9.38
N LEU A 170 -4.89 -8.22 -8.45
CA LEU A 170 -4.97 -8.54 -7.03
C LEU A 170 -6.39 -8.98 -6.68
N VAL A 171 -6.51 -10.15 -6.06
CA VAL A 171 -7.79 -10.72 -5.63
C VAL A 171 -7.81 -10.72 -4.10
N PHE A 172 -8.71 -9.94 -3.53
CA PHE A 172 -8.89 -9.81 -2.09
C PHE A 172 -10.13 -10.59 -1.62
N SER A 173 -10.14 -10.90 -0.33
CA SER A 173 -11.30 -11.49 0.33
C SER A 173 -12.57 -10.65 0.14
N GLY A 174 -13.73 -11.29 0.21
CA GLY A 174 -15.00 -10.63 -0.07
C GLY A 174 -15.25 -10.36 -1.55
N GLY A 175 -14.41 -10.90 -2.44
CA GLY A 175 -14.62 -10.89 -3.89
C GLY A 175 -14.12 -9.63 -4.60
N ALA A 176 -13.36 -8.77 -3.92
CA ALA A 176 -12.74 -7.61 -4.55
C ALA A 176 -11.61 -8.04 -5.50
N VAL A 177 -11.73 -7.67 -6.76
CA VAL A 177 -10.75 -7.98 -7.81
C VAL A 177 -10.30 -6.67 -8.45
N ILE A 178 -8.99 -6.42 -8.46
CA ILE A 178 -8.41 -5.16 -8.94
C ILE A 178 -7.34 -5.46 -9.97
N ASP A 179 -7.55 -5.00 -11.21
CA ASP A 179 -6.56 -5.05 -12.28
C ASP A 179 -5.65 -3.82 -12.19
N LEU A 180 -4.36 -4.02 -11.95
CA LEU A 180 -3.42 -2.92 -11.80
C LEU A 180 -3.15 -2.24 -13.15
N ALA A 181 -3.06 -0.92 -13.14
CA ALA A 181 -2.58 -0.14 -14.28
C ALA A 181 -1.10 -0.40 -14.57
N PHE A 182 -0.63 -0.02 -15.76
CA PHE A 182 0.76 -0.22 -16.18
C PHE A 182 1.78 0.30 -15.14
N ASN A 183 1.58 1.52 -14.64
CA ASN A 183 2.43 2.14 -13.62
C ASN A 183 2.28 1.48 -12.24
N GLY A 184 1.19 0.76 -11.98
CA GLY A 184 1.04 -0.10 -10.80
C GLY A 184 1.75 -1.45 -10.92
N ILE A 185 2.23 -1.81 -12.11
CA ILE A 185 2.93 -3.07 -12.37
C ILE A 185 4.43 -2.83 -12.59
N ILE A 186 4.80 -1.76 -13.30
CA ILE A 186 6.18 -1.44 -13.66
C ILE A 186 6.62 -0.12 -13.02
N LEU A 187 7.76 -0.15 -12.33
CA LEU A 187 8.47 1.00 -11.79
C LEU A 187 9.94 0.90 -12.23
N ASP A 188 10.47 1.96 -12.87
CA ASP A 188 11.85 2.02 -13.36
C ASP A 188 12.27 0.79 -14.19
N ASN A 189 11.39 0.33 -15.09
CA ASN A 189 11.53 -0.87 -15.93
C ASN A 189 11.59 -2.21 -15.17
N CYS A 190 11.19 -2.22 -13.90
CA CYS A 190 11.12 -3.43 -13.09
C CYS A 190 9.70 -3.69 -12.60
N LEU A 191 9.38 -4.95 -12.33
CA LEU A 191 8.17 -5.36 -11.65
C LEU A 191 8.12 -4.68 -10.26
N ALA A 192 7.11 -3.84 -10.03
CA ALA A 192 6.96 -2.99 -8.85
C ALA A 192 6.50 -3.77 -7.59
N PHE A 193 7.11 -4.92 -7.33
CA PHE A 193 6.86 -5.79 -6.20
C PHE A 193 8.19 -6.29 -5.64
N ALA A 194 8.21 -6.67 -4.37
CA ALA A 194 9.36 -7.32 -3.79
C ALA A 194 8.96 -8.37 -2.74
N ALA A 195 9.84 -9.35 -2.54
CA ALA A 195 9.68 -10.33 -1.48
C ALA A 195 9.87 -9.72 -0.09
N ASN A 196 9.09 -10.21 0.86
CA ASN A 196 9.43 -10.22 2.27
C ASN A 196 10.53 -11.26 2.55
N ARG A 197 10.99 -11.27 3.81
CA ARG A 197 11.98 -12.25 4.25
C ARG A 197 11.45 -13.68 4.13
N ASP A 198 10.19 -13.91 4.52
CA ASP A 198 9.52 -15.21 4.58
C ASP A 198 7.99 -15.07 4.40
N ASP A 199 7.28 -16.19 4.50
CA ASP A 199 5.82 -16.25 4.32
C ASP A 199 5.01 -15.90 5.57
N SER A 200 5.66 -15.77 6.73
CA SER A 200 5.00 -15.38 7.98
C SER A 200 4.87 -13.86 8.13
N SER A 201 5.62 -13.12 7.31
CA SER A 201 5.65 -11.66 7.31
C SER A 201 4.35 -11.08 6.74
N LEU A 202 3.85 -10.02 7.36
CA LEU A 202 2.71 -9.24 6.83
C LEU A 202 3.00 -8.77 5.41
N GLY A 203 2.02 -8.93 4.53
CA GLY A 203 2.05 -8.28 3.22
C GLY A 203 1.88 -6.76 3.37
N THR A 204 2.24 -6.02 2.33
CA THR A 204 2.00 -4.58 2.24
C THR A 204 1.54 -4.24 0.84
N ILE A 205 0.37 -3.61 0.70
CA ILE A 205 -0.09 -3.01 -0.56
C ILE A 205 0.46 -1.58 -0.62
N GLY A 206 1.53 -1.41 -1.39
CA GLY A 206 2.29 -0.16 -1.46
C GLY A 206 1.63 0.92 -2.32
N ASN A 207 2.14 2.15 -2.22
CA ASN A 207 1.68 3.34 -2.93
C ASN A 207 1.53 3.10 -4.44
N VAL A 208 2.54 2.53 -5.09
CA VAL A 208 2.53 2.31 -6.55
C VAL A 208 1.33 1.46 -6.99
N GLN A 209 0.93 0.45 -6.22
CA GLN A 209 -0.24 -0.39 -6.53
C GLN A 209 -1.58 0.29 -6.17
N GLN A 210 -1.54 1.34 -5.35
CA GLN A 210 -2.72 2.15 -5.02
C GLN A 210 -2.94 3.30 -6.03
N GLN A 211 -1.91 3.69 -6.79
CA GLN A 211 -2.02 4.71 -7.83
C GLN A 211 -3.07 4.32 -8.88
N THR A 212 -3.67 5.31 -9.53
CA THR A 212 -4.77 5.16 -10.50
C THR A 212 -6.06 4.59 -9.91
N PHE A 213 -6.14 4.41 -8.60
CA PHE A 213 -7.37 4.13 -7.87
C PHE A 213 -7.68 5.24 -6.89
N GLU A 214 -8.97 5.58 -6.78
CA GLU A 214 -9.48 6.11 -5.53
C GLU A 214 -9.52 4.95 -4.53
N VAL A 215 -8.89 5.13 -3.36
CA VAL A 215 -8.90 4.14 -2.27
C VAL A 215 -9.66 4.73 -1.09
N LEU A 216 -10.75 4.06 -0.71
CA LEU A 216 -11.57 4.40 0.44
C LEU A 216 -11.22 3.53 1.64
N TYR A 217 -10.98 4.16 2.78
CA TYR A 217 -10.86 3.50 4.08
C TYR A 217 -12.11 3.76 4.91
N ASP A 218 -13.16 2.95 4.77
CA ASP A 218 -14.36 3.04 5.62
C ASP A 218 -14.15 2.30 6.94
N VAL A 219 -13.56 3.02 7.89
CA VAL A 219 -13.20 2.51 9.22
C VAL A 219 -14.44 2.11 10.02
N GLY A 220 -15.55 2.85 9.88
CA GLY A 220 -16.80 2.61 10.60
C GLY A 220 -17.57 1.40 10.06
N GLY A 221 -17.65 1.26 8.73
CA GLY A 221 -18.25 0.09 8.07
C GLY A 221 -17.31 -1.12 7.96
N GLY A 222 -16.03 -0.96 8.31
CA GLY A 222 -15.06 -2.06 8.31
C GLY A 222 -14.73 -2.56 6.91
N VAL A 223 -14.60 -1.67 5.93
CA VAL A 223 -14.29 -2.03 4.54
C VAL A 223 -13.25 -1.10 3.92
N VAL A 224 -12.46 -1.64 2.99
CA VAL A 224 -11.63 -0.85 2.07
C VAL A 224 -12.29 -0.91 0.69
N GLY A 225 -12.50 0.25 0.08
CA GLY A 225 -13.11 0.40 -1.23
C GLY A 225 -12.09 0.81 -2.29
N PHE A 226 -12.29 0.34 -3.51
CA PHE A 226 -11.47 0.67 -4.67
C PHE A 226 -12.37 1.09 -5.82
N LYS A 227 -11.92 2.10 -6.54
CA LYS A 227 -12.56 2.60 -7.76
C LYS A 227 -11.46 3.08 -8.69
N ALA A 228 -11.45 2.61 -9.93
CA ALA A 228 -10.51 3.11 -10.91
C ALA A 228 -10.67 4.63 -11.06
N GLY A 229 -9.57 5.36 -10.96
CA GLY A 229 -9.53 6.80 -11.16
C GLY A 229 -9.86 7.11 -12.61
N THR A 230 -10.72 8.09 -12.83
CA THR A 230 -10.94 8.67 -14.16
C THR A 230 -9.79 9.62 -14.43
N TYR A 231 -9.01 9.39 -15.50
CA TYR A 231 -8.11 10.40 -16.02
C TYR A 231 -8.96 11.62 -16.43
N VAL A 232 -8.77 12.75 -15.76
CA VAL A 232 -9.19 14.07 -16.23
C VAL A 232 -7.99 14.78 -16.85
#